data_AF-A0A2K8PAC2-F1
#
_entry.id   AF-A0A2K8PAC2-F1
#
_cell.length_a   1.000
_cell.length_b   1.000
_cell.length_c   1.000
_cell.angle_alpha   90.00
_cell.angle_beta   90.00
_cell.angle_gamma   90.00
#
_symmetry.space_group_name_H-M   'P 1'
#
loop_
_entity.id
_entity.type
_entity.pdbx_description
1 polymer ?
#
loop_
_entity_poly.entity_id
_entity_poly.type
_entity_poly.pdbx_seq_one_letter_code
_entity_poly.pdbx_strand_id
1 'polypeptide(L)'
;MNALQVGLCPLDLTDERHVRRLLCDDSRGSAAGSRLLTRPDFVPDGFTVAERMTGQVLLHPSERAFDPWLSRLIADKLARIAAPAGRSAVTDPAVAAFCRDQTLRLLDHTWEESPATQSASDSPANSLSNQELPSVVDRVIAHCVLGDVRAPVATHLRYADRGVSVAVALAPLVLERCGTDLSRLLRYSLAAGLLGAEQKARAPGPGARLPIDASATPVATARKLWPRYRALAERPLQVDHWAEFASEVLDGPRRLVWFFDDCAETVIDLLLLTRLKEANPQLEITMVPKSLPCYTDADTGLLLRLLATPSLQALGVGGALQASDVCRFGPTMATANLRKLSPELAGQLDAADCVFVKGTNIHEMFQGGIDRPMYTGFVLVSEFNESAMGVDASSAPLFLVHSGPGEYAHWGFEGRESRTVRYSDQRLVRLCWSTLTDHQLRKNCDDPAVLREELRRLDSLTERVLPRTRPALDGEKALVHRALRRVTGSAPRIP
;
A
#
# COMPACT_ATOMS: atom_id res chain seq x y z
N MET A 1 -35.66 -7.86 -15.29
CA MET A 1 -35.05 -7.73 -16.63
C MET A 1 -34.00 -8.82 -16.76
N ASN A 2 -34.01 -9.61 -17.83
CA ASN A 2 -33.03 -10.69 -18.03
C ASN A 2 -31.65 -10.09 -18.39
N ALA A 3 -30.57 -10.66 -17.84
CA ALA A 3 -29.18 -10.24 -18.07
C ALA A 3 -28.78 -10.10 -19.55
N LEU A 4 -29.52 -10.74 -20.46
CA LEU A 4 -29.38 -10.65 -21.91
C LEU A 4 -29.66 -9.26 -22.52
N GLN A 5 -30.33 -8.34 -21.81
CA GLN A 5 -30.56 -6.98 -22.34
C GLN A 5 -29.40 -6.00 -22.09
N VAL A 6 -28.43 -6.33 -21.22
CA VAL A 6 -27.34 -5.40 -20.83
C VAL A 6 -26.00 -5.74 -21.52
N GLY A 7 -25.89 -6.87 -22.23
CA GLY A 7 -24.66 -7.26 -22.92
C GLY A 7 -23.49 -7.55 -21.96
N LEU A 8 -23.77 -8.22 -20.84
CA LEU A 8 -22.76 -8.62 -19.86
C LEU A 8 -21.90 -9.78 -20.39
N CYS A 9 -20.61 -9.75 -20.08
CA CYS A 9 -19.65 -10.77 -20.52
C CYS A 9 -19.29 -11.71 -19.35
N PRO A 10 -19.61 -13.02 -19.40
CA PRO A 10 -19.13 -13.95 -18.39
C PRO A 10 -17.60 -14.11 -18.45
N LEU A 11 -16.99 -14.50 -17.34
CA LEU A 11 -15.56 -14.82 -17.31
C LEU A 11 -15.28 -16.11 -18.11
N ASP A 12 -14.21 -16.09 -18.89
CA ASP A 12 -13.60 -17.29 -19.46
C ASP A 12 -12.47 -17.76 -18.55
N LEU A 13 -12.75 -18.80 -17.76
CA LEU A 13 -11.78 -19.36 -16.82
C LEU A 13 -10.95 -20.49 -17.45
N THR A 14 -11.10 -20.76 -18.76
CA THR A 14 -10.30 -21.78 -19.46
C THR A 14 -8.98 -21.21 -20.01
N ASP A 15 -8.90 -19.88 -20.19
CA ASP A 15 -7.67 -19.19 -20.56
C ASP A 15 -6.89 -18.78 -19.29
N GLU A 16 -5.81 -19.50 -18.99
CA GLU A 16 -4.93 -19.22 -17.86
C GLU A 16 -4.38 -17.78 -17.87
N ARG A 17 -4.07 -17.25 -19.06
CA ARG A 17 -3.57 -15.87 -19.19
C ARG A 17 -4.67 -14.86 -18.86
N HIS A 18 -5.91 -15.16 -19.22
CA HIS A 18 -7.06 -14.34 -18.84
C HIS A 18 -7.25 -14.33 -17.32
N VAL A 19 -7.18 -15.50 -16.68
CA VAL A 19 -7.32 -15.59 -15.22
C VAL A 19 -6.19 -14.90 -14.46
N ARG A 20 -4.94 -15.05 -14.89
CA ARG A 20 -3.81 -14.29 -14.31
C ARG A 20 -4.06 -12.77 -14.36
N ARG A 21 -4.59 -12.26 -15.48
CA ARG A 21 -4.96 -10.83 -15.60
C ARG A 21 -6.12 -10.45 -14.66
N LEU A 22 -7.12 -11.31 -14.49
CA LEU A 22 -8.20 -11.10 -13.52
C LEU A 22 -7.65 -11.01 -12.09
N LEU A 23 -6.62 -11.81 -11.78
CA LEU A 23 -5.92 -11.83 -10.49
C LEU A 23 -4.85 -10.73 -10.34
N CYS A 24 -4.81 -9.77 -11.26
CA CYS A 24 -3.83 -8.68 -11.32
C CYS A 24 -2.36 -9.19 -11.32
N ASP A 25 -2.11 -10.36 -11.91
CA ASP A 25 -0.77 -10.91 -12.10
C ASP A 25 -0.18 -10.43 -13.43
N ASP A 26 0.70 -9.43 -13.34
CA ASP A 26 1.42 -8.86 -14.49
C ASP A 26 2.82 -9.46 -14.69
N SER A 27 3.21 -10.47 -13.90
CA SER A 27 4.54 -11.10 -13.94
C SER A 27 4.90 -11.70 -15.29
N ARG A 28 3.89 -12.07 -16.08
CA ARG A 28 4.04 -12.79 -17.36
C ARG A 28 4.92 -14.04 -17.23
N GLY A 29 5.01 -14.63 -16.03
CA GLY A 29 5.87 -15.77 -15.74
C GLY A 29 7.37 -15.48 -15.82
N SER A 30 7.80 -14.21 -15.74
CA SER A 30 9.22 -13.87 -15.80
C SER A 30 9.97 -14.23 -14.51
N ALA A 31 11.22 -14.68 -14.67
CA ALA A 31 12.13 -14.92 -13.55
C ALA A 31 12.68 -13.63 -12.90
N ALA A 32 12.39 -12.45 -13.47
CA ALA A 32 12.88 -11.18 -12.91
C ALA A 32 12.37 -10.96 -11.47
N GLY A 33 11.12 -11.37 -11.19
CA GLY A 33 10.54 -11.27 -9.86
C GLY A 33 11.22 -12.14 -8.80
N SER A 34 11.83 -13.28 -9.17
CA SER A 34 12.44 -14.16 -8.17
C SER A 34 13.73 -13.62 -7.58
N ARG A 35 14.44 -12.73 -8.30
CA ARG A 35 15.66 -12.08 -7.79
C ARG A 35 15.37 -10.99 -6.77
N LEU A 36 14.17 -10.39 -6.81
CA LEU A 36 13.73 -9.37 -5.86
C LEU A 36 13.38 -9.93 -4.49
N LEU A 37 13.04 -11.22 -4.46
CA LEU A 37 12.58 -11.84 -3.25
C LEU A 37 13.77 -12.30 -2.43
N THR A 38 13.80 -11.92 -1.16
CA THR A 38 14.73 -12.48 -0.18
C THR A 38 14.57 -14.00 -0.05
N ARG A 39 13.37 -14.50 -0.36
CA ARG A 39 13.02 -15.91 -0.29
C ARG A 39 12.03 -16.31 -1.39
N PRO A 40 12.20 -17.47 -2.04
CA PRO A 40 11.29 -17.93 -3.10
C PRO A 40 9.87 -18.24 -2.59
N ASP A 41 9.75 -18.60 -1.31
CA ASP A 41 8.50 -18.91 -0.62
C ASP A 41 7.87 -17.70 0.08
N PHE A 42 8.34 -16.48 -0.21
CA PHE A 42 7.75 -15.27 0.37
C PHE A 42 6.25 -15.19 0.08
N VAL A 43 5.49 -14.96 1.16
CA VAL A 43 4.08 -14.59 1.15
C VAL A 43 3.96 -13.33 2.00
N PRO A 44 3.21 -12.32 1.53
CA PRO A 44 2.92 -11.15 2.35
C PRO A 44 2.27 -11.51 3.69
N ASP A 45 2.65 -10.82 4.76
CA ASP A 45 1.98 -11.00 6.06
C ASP A 45 0.56 -10.44 6.02
N GLY A 46 -0.39 -11.19 6.56
CA GLY A 46 -1.82 -10.88 6.47
C GLY A 46 -2.66 -12.16 6.48
N PHE A 47 -3.74 -12.15 5.69
CA PHE A 47 -4.63 -13.29 5.54
C PHE A 47 -5.15 -13.36 4.11
N THR A 48 -5.52 -14.58 3.70
CA THR A 48 -6.00 -14.89 2.36
C THR A 48 -7.50 -14.62 2.26
N VAL A 49 -8.00 -14.61 1.03
CA VAL A 49 -9.45 -14.52 0.78
C VAL A 49 -10.19 -15.74 1.36
N ALA A 50 -9.61 -16.94 1.31
CA ALA A 50 -10.20 -18.14 1.91
C ALA A 50 -10.36 -18.03 3.43
N GLU A 51 -9.34 -17.51 4.12
CA GLU A 51 -9.40 -17.27 5.58
C GLU A 51 -10.48 -16.23 5.95
N ARG A 52 -10.71 -15.25 5.07
CA ARG A 52 -11.85 -14.33 5.21
C ARG A 52 -13.19 -15.03 5.01
N MET A 53 -13.32 -15.81 3.94
CA MET A 53 -14.56 -16.51 3.56
C MET A 53 -15.03 -17.46 4.66
N THR A 54 -14.08 -18.14 5.30
CA THR A 54 -14.33 -19.10 6.38
C THR A 54 -14.52 -18.46 7.76
N GLY A 55 -14.28 -17.15 7.89
CA GLY A 55 -14.39 -16.43 9.16
C GLY A 55 -13.29 -16.77 10.17
N GLN A 56 -12.18 -17.39 9.72
CA GLN A 56 -11.01 -17.69 10.53
C GLN A 56 -10.25 -16.44 10.98
N VAL A 57 -10.56 -15.28 10.39
CA VAL A 57 -9.91 -14.01 10.68
C VAL A 57 -10.84 -13.10 11.47
N LEU A 58 -10.30 -12.51 12.53
CA LEU A 58 -11.03 -11.55 13.35
C LEU A 58 -11.13 -10.18 12.66
N LEU A 59 -12.20 -10.01 11.90
CA LEU A 59 -12.57 -8.75 11.25
C LEU A 59 -13.63 -7.98 12.05
N HIS A 60 -13.80 -6.70 11.72
CA HIS A 60 -14.89 -5.88 12.26
C HIS A 60 -16.25 -6.54 11.93
N PRO A 61 -17.29 -6.44 12.79
CA PRO A 61 -18.58 -7.10 12.56
C PRO A 61 -19.21 -6.83 11.18
N SER A 62 -19.05 -5.61 10.65
CA SER A 62 -19.55 -5.24 9.31
C SER A 62 -18.79 -5.88 8.14
N GLU A 63 -17.61 -6.43 8.40
CA GLU A 63 -16.70 -7.04 7.42
C GLU A 63 -16.64 -8.57 7.56
N ARG A 64 -17.17 -9.12 8.67
CA ARG A 64 -17.09 -10.53 9.03
C ARG A 64 -17.87 -11.45 8.07
N ALA A 65 -19.03 -11.00 7.61
CA ALA A 65 -19.82 -11.76 6.64
C ALA A 65 -19.30 -11.48 5.22
N PHE A 66 -18.70 -12.49 4.59
CA PHE A 66 -18.05 -12.32 3.29
C PHE A 66 -19.02 -11.91 2.17
N ASP A 67 -20.13 -12.63 1.95
CA ASP A 67 -21.03 -12.35 0.83
C ASP A 67 -21.68 -10.96 0.92
N PRO A 68 -22.20 -10.50 2.08
CA PRO A 68 -22.73 -9.15 2.19
C PRO A 68 -21.66 -8.08 1.98
N TRP A 69 -20.43 -8.31 2.44
CA TRP A 69 -19.31 -7.40 2.24
C TRP A 69 -18.92 -7.31 0.76
N LEU A 70 -18.75 -8.45 0.07
CA LEU A 70 -18.39 -8.49 -1.34
C LEU A 70 -19.48 -7.86 -2.22
N SER A 71 -20.75 -8.16 -1.94
CA SER A 71 -21.89 -7.57 -2.65
C SER A 71 -21.90 -6.05 -2.54
N ARG A 72 -21.64 -5.52 -1.33
CA ARG A 72 -21.57 -4.07 -1.10
C ARG A 72 -20.38 -3.44 -1.83
N LEU A 73 -19.21 -4.06 -1.74
CA LEU A 73 -18.00 -3.58 -2.43
C LEU A 73 -18.23 -3.43 -3.93
N ILE A 74 -18.85 -4.44 -4.57
CA ILE A 74 -19.17 -4.43 -5.99
C ILE A 74 -20.20 -3.35 -6.32
N ALA A 75 -21.29 -3.27 -5.55
CA ALA A 75 -22.34 -2.28 -5.76
C ALA A 75 -21.80 -0.85 -5.63
N ASP A 76 -20.98 -0.58 -4.61
CA ASP A 76 -20.38 0.74 -4.38
C ASP A 76 -19.42 1.14 -5.51
N LYS A 77 -18.65 0.19 -6.05
CA LYS A 77 -17.77 0.42 -7.21
C LYS A 77 -18.60 0.73 -8.45
N LEU A 78 -19.58 -0.11 -8.77
CA LEU A 78 -20.46 0.09 -9.92
C LEU A 78 -21.20 1.44 -9.86
N ALA A 79 -21.69 1.84 -8.69
CA ALA A 79 -22.34 3.14 -8.51
C ALA A 79 -21.43 4.35 -8.78
N ARG A 80 -20.10 4.16 -8.70
CA ARG A 80 -19.09 5.21 -8.91
C ARG A 80 -18.52 5.22 -10.33
N ILE A 81 -18.68 4.15 -11.09
CA ILE A 81 -18.25 4.11 -12.49
C ILE A 81 -19.21 5.01 -13.27
N ALA A 82 -18.68 6.06 -13.89
CA ALA A 82 -19.44 6.87 -14.81
C ALA A 82 -19.91 5.97 -15.97
N ALA A 83 -21.22 5.83 -16.15
CA ALA A 83 -21.76 5.17 -17.32
C ALA A 83 -21.16 5.81 -18.59
N PRO A 84 -20.56 5.03 -19.50
CA PRO A 84 -20.31 5.52 -20.85
C PRO A 84 -21.62 6.07 -21.39
N ALA A 85 -21.57 7.24 -22.05
CA ALA A 85 -22.74 7.95 -22.54
C ALA A 85 -23.76 6.98 -23.19
N GLY A 86 -24.91 6.78 -22.53
CA GLY A 86 -26.00 5.93 -23.01
C GLY A 86 -26.27 4.63 -22.25
N ARG A 87 -25.42 4.17 -21.30
CA ARG A 87 -25.69 2.96 -20.49
C ARG A 87 -26.08 3.28 -19.05
N SER A 88 -27.36 3.60 -18.80
CA SER A 88 -27.92 3.75 -17.44
C SER A 88 -27.89 2.46 -16.58
N ALA A 89 -27.35 1.36 -17.12
CA ALA A 89 -27.45 0.02 -16.54
C ALA A 89 -26.41 -0.29 -15.44
N VAL A 90 -25.41 0.57 -15.22
CA VAL A 90 -24.29 0.25 -14.29
C VAL A 90 -24.75 0.21 -12.82
N THR A 91 -25.85 0.88 -12.46
CA THR A 91 -26.42 0.86 -11.10
C THR A 91 -27.50 -0.23 -10.90
N ASP A 92 -27.75 -1.08 -11.90
CA ASP A 92 -28.74 -2.16 -11.78
C ASP A 92 -28.26 -3.23 -10.77
N PRO A 93 -29.04 -3.54 -9.72
CA PRO A 93 -28.73 -4.62 -8.78
C PRO A 93 -28.45 -5.97 -9.45
N ALA A 94 -29.02 -6.23 -10.64
CA ALA A 94 -28.75 -7.45 -11.41
C ALA A 94 -27.32 -7.50 -11.96
N VAL A 95 -26.75 -6.35 -12.36
CA VAL A 95 -25.35 -6.26 -12.81
C VAL A 95 -24.40 -6.50 -11.64
N ALA A 96 -24.70 -5.93 -10.47
CA ALA A 96 -23.92 -6.17 -9.25
C ALA A 96 -23.95 -7.64 -8.83
N ALA A 97 -25.12 -8.27 -8.85
CA ALA A 97 -25.27 -9.71 -8.57
C ALA A 97 -24.48 -10.56 -9.58
N PHE A 98 -24.56 -10.26 -10.87
CA PHE A 98 -23.79 -10.96 -11.90
C PHE A 98 -22.28 -10.86 -11.66
N CYS A 99 -21.75 -9.65 -11.41
CA CYS A 99 -20.33 -9.46 -11.13
C CYS A 99 -19.87 -10.19 -9.86
N ARG A 100 -20.73 -10.23 -8.82
CA ARG A 100 -20.47 -11.01 -7.61
C ARG A 100 -20.36 -12.49 -7.92
N ASP A 101 -21.32 -13.06 -8.66
CA ASP A 101 -21.32 -14.47 -9.00
C ASP A 101 -20.10 -14.83 -9.86
N GLN A 102 -19.70 -13.96 -10.79
CA GLN A 102 -18.45 -14.12 -11.53
C GLN A 102 -17.21 -14.05 -10.64
N THR A 103 -17.19 -13.16 -9.64
CA THR A 103 -16.08 -13.08 -8.67
C THR A 103 -15.97 -14.36 -7.86
N LEU A 104 -17.09 -14.90 -7.36
CA LEU A 104 -17.12 -16.17 -6.63
C LEU A 104 -16.64 -17.33 -7.51
N ARG A 105 -17.10 -17.41 -8.77
CA ARG A 105 -16.62 -18.41 -9.74
C ARG A 105 -15.10 -18.35 -9.94
N LEU A 106 -14.52 -17.15 -9.99
CA LEU A 106 -13.07 -16.97 -10.09
C LEU A 106 -12.36 -17.44 -8.81
N LEU A 107 -12.90 -17.12 -7.64
CA LEU A 107 -12.32 -17.50 -6.35
C LEU A 107 -12.39 -19.01 -6.10
N ASP A 108 -13.44 -19.68 -6.55
CA ASP A 108 -13.63 -21.13 -6.42
C ASP A 108 -12.94 -21.93 -7.54
N HIS A 109 -12.39 -21.24 -8.54
CA HIS A 109 -11.79 -21.88 -9.69
C HIS A 109 -10.58 -22.72 -9.30
N THR A 110 -10.51 -23.98 -9.71
CA THR A 110 -9.34 -24.84 -9.49
C THR A 110 -8.64 -25.10 -10.80
N TRP A 111 -7.32 -24.95 -10.82
CA TRP A 111 -6.53 -25.39 -11.95
C TRP A 111 -6.46 -26.91 -12.01
N GLU A 112 -6.71 -27.48 -13.20
CA GLU A 112 -6.24 -28.84 -13.49
C GLU A 112 -4.72 -28.85 -13.37
N GLU A 113 -4.17 -29.89 -12.74
CA GLU A 113 -2.75 -30.00 -12.36
C GLU A 113 -1.83 -29.53 -13.50
N SER A 114 -1.14 -28.40 -13.29
CA SER A 114 -0.03 -28.04 -14.17
C SER A 114 1.09 -29.06 -13.90
N PRO A 115 1.60 -29.79 -14.92
CA PRO A 115 2.60 -30.83 -14.74
C PRO A 115 3.90 -30.36 -14.07
N ALA A 116 4.12 -29.04 -13.98
CA ALA A 116 5.33 -28.43 -13.46
C ALA A 116 5.34 -28.20 -11.94
N THR A 117 4.18 -28.26 -11.25
CA THR A 117 4.08 -28.00 -9.81
C THR A 117 3.16 -29.04 -9.17
N GLN A 118 3.72 -30.11 -8.61
CA GLN A 118 3.03 -31.13 -7.81
C GLN A 118 2.55 -30.59 -6.44
N SER A 119 1.99 -29.39 -6.39
CA SER A 119 1.17 -28.95 -5.25
C SER A 119 -0.27 -28.87 -5.72
N ALA A 120 -1.17 -29.42 -4.90
CA ALA A 120 -2.58 -29.62 -5.19
C ALA A 120 -3.30 -28.41 -5.82
N SER A 121 -4.42 -28.72 -6.48
CA SER A 121 -5.43 -27.84 -7.05
C SER A 121 -5.93 -26.76 -6.07
N ASP A 122 -5.10 -25.77 -5.76
CA ASP A 122 -5.46 -24.70 -4.85
C ASP A 122 -6.21 -23.61 -5.61
N SER A 123 -7.42 -23.31 -5.13
CA SER A 123 -8.20 -22.21 -5.69
C SER A 123 -7.49 -20.87 -5.43
N PRO A 124 -7.71 -19.84 -6.28
CA PRO A 124 -7.17 -18.51 -6.05
C PRO A 124 -7.46 -17.96 -4.66
N ALA A 125 -8.59 -18.32 -4.03
CA ALA A 125 -8.92 -17.86 -2.69
C ALA A 125 -7.87 -18.24 -1.64
N ASN A 126 -7.20 -19.39 -1.80
CA ASN A 126 -6.19 -19.89 -0.85
C ASN A 126 -4.85 -19.13 -0.94
N SER A 127 -4.55 -18.49 -2.06
CA SER A 127 -3.27 -17.82 -2.32
C SER A 127 -3.39 -16.31 -2.50
N LEU A 128 -4.59 -15.80 -2.81
CA LEU A 128 -4.86 -14.38 -2.98
C LEU A 128 -4.89 -13.68 -1.62
N SER A 129 -4.01 -12.71 -1.44
CA SER A 129 -4.04 -11.86 -0.25
C SER A 129 -5.32 -11.03 -0.22
N ASN A 130 -5.94 -10.87 0.95
CA ASN A 130 -7.18 -10.11 1.09
C ASN A 130 -7.05 -8.66 0.59
N GLN A 131 -5.87 -8.05 0.72
CA GLN A 131 -5.58 -6.70 0.24
C GLN A 131 -5.68 -6.58 -1.30
N GLU A 132 -5.55 -7.68 -2.04
CA GLU A 132 -5.61 -7.70 -3.50
C GLU A 132 -7.05 -7.81 -4.03
N LEU A 133 -7.95 -8.43 -3.26
CA LEU A 133 -9.32 -8.73 -3.68
C LEU A 133 -10.09 -7.51 -4.20
N PRO A 134 -10.00 -6.31 -3.59
CA PRO A 134 -10.72 -5.16 -4.11
C PRO A 134 -10.30 -4.72 -5.52
N SER A 135 -9.04 -4.94 -5.91
CA SER A 135 -8.56 -4.70 -7.28
C SER A 135 -8.88 -5.87 -8.22
N VAL A 136 -8.93 -7.11 -7.73
CA VAL A 136 -9.45 -8.25 -8.51
C VAL A 136 -10.92 -8.01 -8.88
N VAL A 137 -11.72 -7.48 -7.95
CA VAL A 137 -13.11 -7.07 -8.23
C VAL A 137 -13.18 -6.02 -9.33
N ASP A 138 -12.26 -5.05 -9.38
CA ASP A 138 -12.20 -4.09 -10.49
C ASP A 138 -11.98 -4.79 -11.84
N ARG A 139 -11.11 -5.81 -11.90
CA ARG A 139 -10.86 -6.59 -13.12
C ARG A 139 -12.08 -7.39 -13.56
N VAL A 140 -12.79 -7.99 -12.61
CA VAL A 140 -14.04 -8.71 -12.89
C VAL A 140 -15.11 -7.75 -13.41
N ILE A 141 -15.28 -6.57 -12.78
CA ILE A 141 -16.22 -5.55 -13.26
C ILE A 141 -15.84 -5.06 -14.67
N ALA A 142 -14.55 -4.75 -14.89
CA ALA A 142 -14.04 -4.29 -16.18
C ALA A 142 -14.39 -5.30 -17.29
N HIS A 143 -14.12 -6.59 -17.07
CA HIS A 143 -14.49 -7.63 -18.04
C HIS A 143 -16.01 -7.76 -18.19
N CYS A 144 -16.75 -7.91 -17.10
CA CYS A 144 -18.18 -8.20 -17.14
C CYS A 144 -19.01 -7.08 -17.76
N VAL A 145 -18.63 -5.82 -17.53
CA VAL A 145 -19.40 -4.65 -17.93
C VAL A 145 -18.86 -3.99 -19.20
N LEU A 146 -17.53 -4.01 -19.38
CA LEU A 146 -16.84 -3.30 -20.47
C LEU A 146 -16.25 -4.25 -21.52
N GLY A 147 -16.25 -5.57 -21.27
CA GLY A 147 -15.72 -6.58 -22.19
C GLY A 147 -14.19 -6.63 -22.25
N ASP A 148 -13.50 -5.91 -21.37
CA ASP A 148 -12.03 -5.88 -21.33
C ASP A 148 -11.53 -5.80 -19.88
N VAL A 149 -10.75 -6.81 -19.46
CA VAL A 149 -10.11 -6.89 -18.14
C VAL A 149 -9.14 -5.74 -17.86
N ARG A 150 -8.66 -5.05 -18.90
CA ARG A 150 -7.76 -3.89 -18.81
C ARG A 150 -8.50 -2.55 -18.88
N ALA A 151 -9.81 -2.53 -19.10
CA ALA A 151 -10.57 -1.30 -19.11
C ALA A 151 -10.46 -0.60 -17.74
N PRO A 152 -10.30 0.74 -17.71
CA PRO A 152 -10.13 1.48 -16.47
C PRO A 152 -11.43 1.54 -15.67
N VAL A 153 -11.40 1.03 -14.43
CA VAL A 153 -12.50 1.14 -13.46
C VAL A 153 -12.26 2.35 -12.55
N ALA A 154 -12.46 3.54 -13.13
CA ALA A 154 -12.13 4.79 -12.45
C ALA A 154 -13.28 5.25 -11.53
N THR A 155 -13.20 4.86 -10.26
CA THR A 155 -14.25 5.09 -9.25
C THR A 155 -14.17 6.44 -8.53
N HIS A 156 -13.10 7.22 -8.72
CA HIS A 156 -12.87 8.47 -7.98
C HIS A 156 -12.42 9.64 -8.86
N LEU A 157 -12.74 9.64 -10.16
CA LEU A 157 -12.27 10.67 -11.13
C LEU A 157 -12.50 12.11 -10.65
N ARG A 158 -13.73 12.44 -10.24
CA ARG A 158 -14.08 13.79 -9.78
C ARG A 158 -13.26 14.23 -8.57
N TYR A 159 -13.01 13.29 -7.66
CA TYR A 159 -12.17 13.54 -6.51
C TYR A 159 -10.71 13.73 -6.93
N ALA A 160 -10.19 12.86 -7.80
CA ALA A 160 -8.81 12.93 -8.25
C ALA A 160 -8.47 14.29 -8.86
N ASP A 161 -9.29 14.76 -9.81
CA ASP A 161 -9.08 16.07 -10.46
C ASP A 161 -9.13 17.23 -9.46
N ARG A 162 -10.12 17.18 -8.56
CA ARG A 162 -10.33 18.25 -7.59
C ARG A 162 -9.26 18.28 -6.50
N GLY A 163 -8.90 17.12 -5.96
CA GLY A 163 -7.88 16.98 -4.92
C GLY A 163 -6.51 17.36 -5.44
N VAL A 164 -6.17 16.94 -6.66
CA VAL A 164 -4.96 17.39 -7.38
C VAL A 164 -4.96 18.91 -7.51
N SER A 165 -6.06 19.52 -7.95
CA SER A 165 -6.13 20.98 -8.12
C SER A 165 -5.93 21.74 -6.80
N VAL A 166 -6.46 21.22 -5.68
CA VAL A 166 -6.23 21.79 -4.35
C VAL A 166 -4.78 21.62 -3.91
N ALA A 167 -4.19 20.44 -4.12
CA ALA A 167 -2.79 20.18 -3.79
C ALA A 167 -1.83 21.06 -4.61
N VAL A 168 -2.10 21.28 -5.90
CA VAL A 168 -1.35 22.23 -6.75
C VAL A 168 -1.45 23.65 -6.19
N ALA A 169 -2.62 24.07 -5.68
CA ALA A 169 -2.78 25.37 -5.04
C ALA A 169 -2.09 25.47 -3.66
N LEU A 170 -1.85 24.34 -2.97
CA LEU A 170 -1.08 24.26 -1.73
C LEU A 170 0.44 24.26 -1.98
N ALA A 171 0.90 23.75 -3.13
CA ALA A 171 2.32 23.54 -3.42
C ALA A 171 3.22 24.77 -3.18
N PRO A 172 2.87 26.01 -3.59
CA PRO A 172 3.68 27.19 -3.30
C PRO A 172 3.82 27.48 -1.79
N LEU A 173 2.73 27.31 -1.03
CA LEU A 173 2.72 27.52 0.42
C LEU A 173 3.59 26.51 1.15
N VAL A 174 3.59 25.26 0.67
CA VAL A 174 4.45 24.18 1.20
C VAL A 174 5.91 24.53 0.97
N LEU A 175 6.29 24.92 -0.26
CA LEU A 175 7.67 25.28 -0.58
C LEU A 175 8.16 26.50 0.19
N GLU A 176 7.35 27.56 0.27
CA GLU A 176 7.67 28.75 1.06
C GLU A 176 7.94 28.38 2.52
N ARG A 177 7.13 27.48 3.10
CA ARG A 177 7.26 27.09 4.50
C ARG A 177 8.43 26.14 4.78
N CYS A 178 8.78 25.29 3.81
CA CYS A 178 9.88 24.33 3.94
C CYS A 178 11.23 24.96 3.63
N GLY A 179 11.30 25.89 2.69
CA GLY A 179 12.58 26.39 2.18
C GLY A 179 13.43 25.23 1.66
N THR A 180 14.63 25.08 2.20
CA THR A 180 15.57 23.99 1.88
C THR A 180 15.51 22.80 2.84
N ASP A 181 14.60 22.81 3.83
CA ASP A 181 14.46 21.74 4.83
C ASP A 181 13.73 20.53 4.22
N LEU A 182 14.50 19.57 3.70
CA LEU A 182 14.01 18.34 3.08
C LEU A 182 13.23 17.44 4.06
N SER A 183 13.67 17.36 5.32
CA SER A 183 12.97 16.59 6.36
C SER A 183 11.57 17.16 6.59
N ARG A 184 11.45 18.48 6.66
CA ARG A 184 10.15 19.15 6.75
C ARG A 184 9.32 18.89 5.50
N LEU A 185 9.89 19.03 4.30
CA LEU A 185 9.16 18.77 3.06
C LEU A 185 8.64 17.32 2.98
N LEU A 186 9.40 16.34 3.47
CA LEU A 186 8.92 14.97 3.63
C LEU A 186 7.69 14.91 4.52
N ARG A 187 7.71 15.55 5.70
CA ARG A 187 6.54 15.53 6.61
C ARG A 187 5.30 16.14 5.96
N TYR A 188 5.46 17.18 5.14
CA TYR A 188 4.37 17.71 4.33
C TYR A 188 3.87 16.69 3.29
N SER A 189 4.79 16.05 2.56
CA SER A 189 4.46 14.94 1.66
C SER A 189 3.66 13.83 2.36
N LEU A 190 4.05 13.41 3.57
CA LEU A 190 3.33 12.40 4.36
C LEU A 190 1.94 12.89 4.80
N ALA A 191 1.84 14.13 5.29
CA ALA A 191 0.56 14.69 5.71
C ALA A 191 -0.39 14.95 4.53
N ALA A 192 0.12 15.04 3.30
CA ALA A 192 -0.70 15.22 2.10
C ALA A 192 -1.62 14.02 1.83
N GLY A 193 -1.28 12.83 2.34
CA GLY A 193 -2.18 11.66 2.35
C GLY A 193 -3.46 11.85 3.18
N LEU A 194 -3.61 12.95 3.91
CA LEU A 194 -4.85 13.33 4.60
C LEU A 194 -5.78 14.21 3.78
N LEU A 195 -5.28 14.80 2.68
CA LEU A 195 -6.09 15.58 1.75
C LEU A 195 -7.18 14.67 1.18
N GLY A 196 -8.44 15.07 1.37
CA GLY A 196 -9.59 14.34 0.82
C GLY A 196 -9.85 12.97 1.44
N ALA A 197 -9.35 12.72 2.66
CA ALA A 197 -9.48 11.45 3.35
C ALA A 197 -10.94 10.98 3.55
N GLU A 198 -11.95 11.85 3.39
CA GLU A 198 -13.36 11.50 3.36
C GLU A 198 -13.79 10.68 2.14
N GLN A 199 -13.01 10.69 1.06
CA GLN A 199 -13.26 9.86 -0.13
C GLN A 199 -12.66 8.47 0.01
N LYS A 200 -11.77 8.27 0.98
CA LYS A 200 -11.19 6.96 1.29
C LYS A 200 -12.23 6.10 1.98
N ALA A 201 -12.18 4.79 1.72
CA ALA A 201 -13.05 3.81 2.38
C ALA A 201 -12.90 3.81 3.92
N ARG A 202 -11.74 4.27 4.42
CA ARG A 202 -11.44 4.44 5.83
C ARG A 202 -10.94 5.87 6.03
N ALA A 203 -11.66 6.64 6.85
CA ALA A 203 -11.34 8.04 7.10
C ALA A 203 -10.83 8.23 8.53
N PRO A 204 -9.81 9.07 8.76
CA PRO A 204 -9.24 9.29 10.08
C PRO A 204 -10.27 9.91 11.02
N GLY A 205 -9.94 10.06 12.31
CA GLY A 205 -10.80 10.78 13.25
C GLY A 205 -11.18 12.19 12.74
N PRO A 206 -12.34 12.76 13.12
CA PRO A 206 -12.79 14.08 12.65
C PRO A 206 -11.75 15.20 12.80
N GLY A 207 -10.86 15.09 13.81
CA GLY A 207 -9.76 16.01 14.12
C GLY A 207 -8.55 15.94 13.18
N ALA A 208 -8.44 14.94 12.29
CA ALA A 208 -7.32 14.79 11.36
C ALA A 208 -7.68 14.85 9.85
N ARG A 209 -8.97 14.84 9.49
CA ARG A 209 -9.42 14.93 8.08
C ARG A 209 -9.12 16.29 7.45
N LEU A 210 -8.67 16.33 6.19
CA LEU A 210 -8.55 17.55 5.40
C LEU A 210 -9.56 17.53 4.23
N PRO A 211 -10.84 17.86 4.48
CA PRO A 211 -11.89 17.67 3.50
C PRO A 211 -11.80 18.62 2.32
N ILE A 212 -12.03 18.08 1.12
CA ILE A 212 -12.00 18.85 -0.12
C ILE A 212 -13.42 19.27 -0.48
N ASP A 213 -13.75 20.50 -0.12
CA ASP A 213 -15.06 21.11 -0.41
C ASP A 213 -15.31 21.22 -1.92
N ALA A 214 -16.40 20.62 -2.37
CA ALA A 214 -16.82 20.61 -3.78
C ALA A 214 -17.40 21.96 -4.25
N SER A 215 -17.87 22.81 -3.33
CA SER A 215 -18.58 24.07 -3.64
C SER A 215 -17.68 25.29 -3.82
N ALA A 216 -16.46 25.27 -3.27
CA ALA A 216 -15.50 26.38 -3.35
C ALA A 216 -14.61 26.27 -4.61
N THR A 217 -13.74 27.27 -4.86
CA THR A 217 -12.64 27.12 -5.84
C THR A 217 -11.46 26.37 -5.22
N PRO A 218 -10.60 25.68 -6.00
CA PRO A 218 -9.47 24.93 -5.43
C PRO A 218 -8.53 25.80 -4.59
N VAL A 219 -8.30 27.05 -5.03
CA VAL A 219 -7.47 28.04 -4.32
C VAL A 219 -8.10 28.44 -2.99
N ALA A 220 -9.42 28.68 -2.95
CA ALA A 220 -10.11 29.01 -1.71
C ALA A 220 -10.09 27.82 -0.73
N THR A 221 -10.32 26.60 -1.23
CA THR A 221 -10.19 25.37 -0.43
C THR A 221 -8.77 25.22 0.12
N ALA A 222 -7.73 25.41 -0.69
CA ALA A 222 -6.34 25.34 -0.26
C ALA A 222 -6.02 26.32 0.87
N ARG A 223 -6.42 27.60 0.73
CA ARG A 223 -6.24 28.62 1.78
C ARG A 223 -6.94 28.26 3.09
N LYS A 224 -8.17 27.72 3.00
CA LYS A 224 -8.93 27.25 4.16
C LYS A 224 -8.27 26.06 4.85
N LEU A 225 -7.73 25.11 4.09
CA LEU A 225 -7.08 23.91 4.62
C LEU A 225 -5.67 24.18 5.18
N TRP A 226 -4.97 25.19 4.66
CA TRP A 226 -3.55 25.44 4.95
C TRP A 226 -3.19 25.45 6.45
N PRO A 227 -3.88 26.18 7.35
CA PRO A 227 -3.51 26.21 8.76
C PRO A 227 -3.52 24.82 9.41
N ARG A 228 -4.51 23.99 9.05
CA ARG A 228 -4.68 22.65 9.58
C ARG A 228 -3.70 21.67 8.96
N TYR A 229 -3.50 21.74 7.65
CA TYR A 229 -2.51 20.93 6.95
C TYR A 229 -1.10 21.17 7.49
N ARG A 230 -0.71 22.44 7.67
CA ARG A 230 0.54 22.81 8.34
C ARG A 230 0.65 22.20 9.74
N ALA A 231 -0.38 22.37 10.57
CA ALA A 231 -0.35 21.85 11.94
C ALA A 231 -0.29 20.31 12.03
N LEU A 232 -0.72 19.59 10.99
CA LEU A 232 -0.54 18.15 10.87
C LEU A 232 0.89 17.79 10.45
N ALA A 233 1.41 18.44 9.40
CA ALA A 233 2.74 18.20 8.87
C ALA A 233 3.87 18.60 9.84
N GLU A 234 3.67 19.61 10.68
CA GLU A 234 4.70 20.11 11.59
C GLU A 234 4.89 19.25 12.85
N ARG A 235 4.07 18.21 13.04
CA ARG A 235 4.20 17.27 14.14
C ARG A 235 5.49 16.44 14.00
N PRO A 236 6.05 15.94 15.11
CA PRO A 236 7.06 14.89 15.06
C PRO A 236 6.50 13.64 14.37
N LEU A 237 7.37 12.92 13.68
CA LEU A 237 7.03 11.59 13.21
C LEU A 237 6.97 10.62 14.39
N GLN A 238 6.04 9.67 14.35
CA GLN A 238 5.92 8.62 15.35
C GLN A 238 7.09 7.63 15.28
N VAL A 239 7.59 7.42 14.06
CA VAL A 239 8.83 6.72 13.75
C VAL A 239 9.54 7.57 12.71
N ASP A 240 10.79 7.94 12.98
CA ASP A 240 11.57 8.87 12.16
C ASP A 240 12.91 8.25 11.77
N HIS A 241 13.00 7.75 10.54
CA HIS A 241 14.26 7.29 9.94
C HIS A 241 14.77 8.25 8.87
N TRP A 242 14.54 9.56 9.05
CA TRP A 242 14.97 10.56 8.08
C TRP A 242 16.48 10.58 7.93
N ALA A 243 17.23 10.44 9.02
CA ALA A 243 18.68 10.47 8.99
C ALA A 243 19.26 9.33 8.14
N GLU A 244 18.72 8.12 8.30
CA GLU A 244 19.07 6.94 7.52
C GLU A 244 18.74 7.16 6.04
N PHE A 245 17.50 7.58 5.74
CA PHE A 245 17.08 7.87 4.37
C PHE A 245 17.96 8.92 3.69
N ALA A 246 18.23 10.03 4.40
CA ALA A 246 19.07 11.11 3.90
C ALA A 246 20.49 10.62 3.61
N SER A 247 21.09 9.84 4.51
CA SER A 247 22.44 9.29 4.31
C SER A 247 22.54 8.33 3.12
N GLU A 248 21.45 7.62 2.82
CA GLU A 248 21.42 6.65 1.73
C GLU A 248 21.15 7.30 0.37
N VAL A 249 20.34 8.36 0.33
CA VAL A 249 19.85 8.97 -0.91
C VAL A 249 20.60 10.25 -1.29
N LEU A 250 21.15 11.01 -0.34
CA LEU A 250 21.78 12.30 -0.62
C LEU A 250 23.27 12.20 -0.95
N ASP A 251 23.90 11.04 -0.72
CA ASP A 251 25.34 10.85 -0.90
C ASP A 251 25.66 9.92 -2.09
N GLY A 252 26.33 10.50 -3.09
CA GLY A 252 26.88 9.78 -4.26
C GLY A 252 25.83 9.33 -5.29
N PRO A 253 26.26 8.58 -6.32
CA PRO A 253 25.36 8.00 -7.31
C PRO A 253 24.42 6.98 -6.64
N ARG A 254 23.11 7.19 -6.80
CA ARG A 254 22.08 6.35 -6.16
C ARG A 254 20.88 6.18 -7.07
N ARG A 255 20.25 5.00 -6.98
CA ARG A 255 19.01 4.65 -7.67
C ARG A 255 17.90 4.44 -6.68
N LEU A 256 16.93 5.34 -6.74
CA LEU A 256 15.74 5.34 -5.89
C LEU A 256 14.52 4.95 -6.72
N VAL A 257 13.80 3.90 -6.31
CA VAL A 257 12.47 3.58 -6.85
C VAL A 257 11.41 4.12 -5.90
N TRP A 258 10.54 5.02 -6.39
CA TRP A 258 9.51 5.69 -5.59
C TRP A 258 8.11 5.25 -6.00
N PHE A 259 7.41 4.54 -5.13
CA PHE A 259 6.00 4.18 -5.32
C PHE A 259 5.09 5.28 -4.79
N PHE A 260 4.17 5.73 -5.64
CA PHE A 260 3.15 6.70 -5.25
C PHE A 260 1.93 6.02 -4.63
N ASP A 261 1.24 6.76 -3.77
CA ASP A 261 -0.07 6.41 -3.21
C ASP A 261 -1.10 7.35 -3.86
N ASP A 262 -1.71 8.28 -3.11
CA ASP A 262 -2.81 9.10 -3.60
C ASP A 262 -2.44 10.19 -4.61
N CYS A 263 -3.42 10.55 -5.44
CA CYS A 263 -3.34 11.58 -6.46
C CYS A 263 -2.99 12.98 -5.91
N ALA A 264 -3.55 13.37 -4.76
CA ALA A 264 -3.30 14.67 -4.15
C ALA A 264 -1.94 14.72 -3.45
N GLU A 265 -1.55 13.62 -2.81
CA GLU A 265 -0.25 13.43 -2.16
C GLU A 265 0.90 13.49 -3.17
N THR A 266 0.70 12.85 -4.33
CA THR A 266 1.65 12.83 -5.45
C THR A 266 2.12 14.22 -5.87
N VAL A 267 1.26 15.25 -5.78
CA VAL A 267 1.66 16.63 -6.11
C VAL A 267 2.78 17.13 -5.20
N ILE A 268 2.70 16.84 -3.90
CA ILE A 268 3.70 17.26 -2.91
C ILE A 268 4.92 16.35 -2.96
N ASP A 269 4.74 15.06 -3.25
CA ASP A 269 5.84 14.13 -3.50
C ASP A 269 6.73 14.61 -4.65
N LEU A 270 6.15 15.11 -5.75
CA LEU A 270 6.92 15.66 -6.87
C LEU A 270 7.81 16.84 -6.46
N LEU A 271 7.36 17.67 -5.51
CA LEU A 271 8.18 18.75 -4.96
C LEU A 271 9.34 18.18 -4.15
N LEU A 272 9.09 17.18 -3.31
CA LEU A 272 10.12 16.50 -2.53
C LEU A 272 11.17 15.86 -3.44
N LEU A 273 10.74 15.06 -4.43
CA LEU A 273 11.63 14.40 -5.38
C LEU A 273 12.47 15.39 -6.19
N THR A 274 11.89 16.54 -6.56
CA THR A 274 12.61 17.65 -7.19
C THR A 274 13.73 18.15 -6.28
N ARG A 275 13.43 18.42 -5.00
CA ARG A 275 14.43 18.90 -4.03
C ARG A 275 15.48 17.84 -3.67
N LEU A 276 15.13 16.56 -3.69
CA LEU A 276 16.10 15.47 -3.53
C LEU A 276 17.11 15.44 -4.69
N LYS A 277 16.67 15.58 -5.95
CA LYS A 277 17.59 15.66 -7.11
C LYS A 277 18.42 16.93 -7.12
N GLU A 278 17.90 18.04 -6.61
CA GLU A 278 18.70 19.27 -6.44
C GLU A 278 19.80 19.08 -5.40
N ALA A 279 19.50 18.39 -4.30
CA ALA A 279 20.46 18.10 -3.23
C ALA A 279 21.48 17.02 -3.65
N ASN A 280 21.07 16.03 -4.43
CA ASN A 280 21.93 15.03 -5.03
C ASN A 280 21.70 14.96 -6.56
N PRO A 281 22.48 15.71 -7.36
CA PRO A 281 22.38 15.69 -8.82
C PRO A 281 22.72 14.33 -9.48
N GLN A 282 23.33 13.40 -8.73
CA GLN A 282 23.65 12.04 -9.19
C GLN A 282 22.55 11.02 -8.82
N LEU A 283 21.45 11.48 -8.20
CA LEU A 283 20.30 10.65 -7.87
C LEU A 283 19.47 10.33 -9.12
N GLU A 284 19.41 9.05 -9.47
CA GLU A 284 18.49 8.48 -10.44
C GLU A 284 17.19 8.09 -9.72
N ILE A 285 16.06 8.60 -10.21
CA ILE A 285 14.73 8.31 -9.63
C ILE A 285 13.88 7.60 -10.65
N THR A 286 13.34 6.45 -10.28
CA THR A 286 12.24 5.79 -11.00
C THR A 286 10.94 6.04 -10.26
N MET A 287 10.05 6.81 -10.86
CA MET A 287 8.72 7.11 -10.37
C MET A 287 7.73 6.00 -10.77
N VAL A 288 7.12 5.34 -9.80
CA VAL A 288 6.21 4.19 -10.00
C VAL A 288 4.78 4.55 -9.58
N PRO A 289 3.98 5.12 -10.49
CA PRO A 289 2.53 5.22 -10.31
C PRO A 289 1.86 3.88 -10.54
N LYS A 290 0.53 3.80 -10.38
CA LYS A 290 -0.26 2.68 -10.91
C LYS A 290 -0.26 2.70 -12.43
N SER A 291 -0.33 1.54 -13.06
CA SER A 291 -0.45 1.46 -14.54
C SER A 291 -1.86 1.75 -15.03
N LEU A 292 -2.87 1.62 -14.16
CA LEU A 292 -4.28 1.90 -14.43
C LEU A 292 -4.91 2.64 -13.24
N PRO A 293 -5.99 3.43 -13.47
CA PRO A 293 -6.73 4.07 -12.38
C PRO A 293 -7.17 3.07 -11.31
N CYS A 294 -6.72 3.28 -10.07
CA CYS A 294 -7.06 2.46 -8.92
C CYS A 294 -7.48 3.39 -7.78
N TYR A 295 -8.76 3.42 -7.43
CA TYR A 295 -9.28 4.28 -6.37
C TYR A 295 -8.81 5.74 -6.50
N THR A 296 -8.12 6.24 -5.49
CA THR A 296 -7.56 7.58 -5.36
C THR A 296 -6.07 7.63 -5.71
N ASP A 297 -5.47 6.48 -6.05
CA ASP A 297 -4.05 6.35 -6.30
C ASP A 297 -3.66 7.07 -7.60
N ALA A 298 -2.44 7.58 -7.66
CA ALA A 298 -1.90 8.17 -8.86
C ALA A 298 -1.59 7.12 -9.92
N ASP A 299 -2.24 7.23 -11.08
CA ASP A 299 -1.91 6.45 -12.26
C ASP A 299 -0.89 7.14 -13.18
N THR A 300 -0.34 6.38 -14.12
CA THR A 300 0.65 6.83 -15.10
C THR A 300 0.18 8.06 -15.88
N GLY A 301 -1.09 8.08 -16.29
CA GLY A 301 -1.68 9.20 -17.02
C GLY A 301 -1.72 10.47 -16.18
N LEU A 302 -2.13 10.37 -14.91
CA LEU A 302 -2.10 11.51 -13.99
C LEU A 302 -0.67 12.03 -13.80
N LEU A 303 0.29 11.16 -13.50
CA LEU A 303 1.66 11.57 -13.22
C LEU A 303 2.29 12.31 -14.40
N LEU A 304 2.09 11.82 -15.63
CA LEU A 304 2.56 12.50 -16.84
C LEU A 304 1.91 13.88 -17.03
N ARG A 305 0.62 14.03 -16.70
CA ARG A 305 -0.06 15.35 -16.72
C ARG A 305 0.52 16.30 -15.66
N LEU A 306 0.86 15.80 -14.47
CA LEU A 306 1.45 16.60 -13.40
C LEU A 306 2.83 17.14 -13.79
N LEU A 307 3.68 16.30 -14.38
CA LEU A 307 5.00 16.73 -14.90
C LEU A 307 4.87 17.81 -15.98
N ALA A 308 3.79 17.78 -16.75
CA ALA A 308 3.46 18.79 -17.77
C ALA A 308 2.68 20.01 -17.23
N THR A 309 2.37 20.07 -15.94
CA THR A 309 1.53 21.13 -15.38
C THR A 309 2.33 22.43 -15.22
N PRO A 310 1.94 23.56 -15.87
CA PRO A 310 2.73 24.78 -15.88
C PRO A 310 3.05 25.35 -14.49
N SER A 311 2.10 25.28 -13.56
CA SER A 311 2.32 25.76 -12.18
C SER A 311 3.34 24.91 -11.43
N LEU A 312 3.40 23.59 -11.66
CA LEU A 312 4.42 22.72 -11.07
C LEU A 312 5.78 22.89 -11.75
N GLN A 313 5.80 23.10 -13.07
CA GLN A 313 7.02 23.44 -13.80
C GLN A 313 7.64 24.75 -13.31
N ALA A 314 6.82 25.77 -13.05
CA ALA A 314 7.26 27.04 -12.45
C ALA A 314 7.85 26.87 -11.04
N LEU A 315 7.52 25.77 -10.35
CA LEU A 315 8.11 25.40 -9.05
C LEU A 315 9.35 24.49 -9.17
N GLY A 316 9.83 24.23 -10.40
CA GLY A 316 11.06 23.47 -10.67
C GLY A 316 10.86 22.00 -11.09
N VAL A 317 9.63 21.47 -11.00
CA VAL A 317 9.36 20.04 -11.21
C VAL A 317 9.81 19.55 -12.59
N GLY A 318 9.45 20.28 -13.66
CA GLY A 318 9.78 19.86 -15.04
C GLY A 318 11.25 20.02 -15.43
N GLY A 319 12.06 20.72 -14.63
CA GLY A 319 13.51 20.82 -14.84
C GLY A 319 14.25 19.62 -14.27
N ALA A 320 13.83 19.14 -13.10
CA ALA A 320 14.50 18.04 -12.39
C ALA A 320 13.93 16.66 -12.75
N LEU A 321 12.62 16.54 -12.96
CA LEU A 321 11.92 15.28 -13.20
C LEU A 321 11.41 15.22 -14.63
N GLN A 322 11.65 14.10 -15.30
CA GLN A 322 11.33 13.91 -16.71
C GLN A 322 10.29 12.80 -16.90
N ALA A 323 9.59 12.83 -18.04
CA ALA A 323 8.64 11.75 -18.38
C ALA A 323 9.32 10.38 -18.54
N SER A 324 10.63 10.35 -18.82
CA SER A 324 11.46 9.14 -18.86
C SER A 324 11.67 8.50 -17.49
N ASP A 325 11.53 9.28 -16.42
CA ASP A 325 11.70 8.82 -15.04
C ASP A 325 10.45 8.02 -14.59
N VAL A 326 9.36 8.02 -15.36
CA VAL A 326 8.09 7.34 -15.02
C VAL A 326 8.09 5.89 -15.53
N CYS A 327 7.98 4.94 -14.61
CA CYS A 327 7.69 3.54 -14.91
C CYS A 327 6.21 3.38 -15.29
N ARG A 328 5.94 3.24 -16.60
CA ARG A 328 4.58 3.06 -17.14
C ARG A 328 3.98 1.68 -16.86
N PHE A 329 4.79 0.75 -16.36
CA PHE A 329 4.42 -0.64 -16.08
C PHE A 329 4.26 -0.88 -14.57
N GLY A 330 3.82 0.14 -13.84
CA GLY A 330 3.53 0.03 -12.42
C GLY A 330 2.41 -0.98 -12.09
N PRO A 331 2.16 -1.24 -10.80
CA PRO A 331 1.15 -2.19 -10.36
C PRO A 331 -0.24 -1.87 -10.92
N THR A 332 -1.01 -2.91 -11.26
CA THR A 332 -2.42 -2.81 -11.72
C THR A 332 -3.44 -2.88 -10.58
N MET A 333 -2.99 -2.75 -9.34
CA MET A 333 -3.77 -2.87 -8.10
C MET A 333 -3.45 -1.71 -7.16
N ALA A 334 -4.34 -1.43 -6.21
CA ALA A 334 -4.14 -0.37 -5.21
C ALA A 334 -2.98 -0.66 -4.25
N THR A 335 -2.67 -1.93 -4.03
CA THR A 335 -1.44 -2.38 -3.37
C THR A 335 -0.32 -2.64 -4.41
N ALA A 336 0.69 -3.43 -4.08
CA ALA A 336 1.64 -4.00 -5.03
C ALA A 336 2.15 -5.33 -4.46
N ASN A 337 1.86 -6.44 -5.11
CA ASN A 337 2.39 -7.75 -4.72
C ASN A 337 3.69 -8.02 -5.49
N LEU A 338 4.80 -8.19 -4.77
CA LEU A 338 6.14 -8.44 -5.36
C LEU A 338 6.15 -9.62 -6.36
N ARG A 339 5.29 -10.62 -6.16
CA ARG A 339 5.20 -11.82 -7.01
C ARG A 339 4.44 -11.57 -8.32
N LYS A 340 3.72 -10.46 -8.43
CA LYS A 340 2.80 -10.14 -9.53
C LYS A 340 3.24 -8.91 -10.33
N LEU A 341 4.41 -8.36 -10.04
CA LEU A 341 4.92 -7.17 -10.71
C LEU A 341 5.28 -7.46 -12.17
N SER A 342 5.12 -6.45 -13.02
CA SER A 342 5.59 -6.54 -14.41
C SER A 342 7.10 -6.80 -14.47
N PRO A 343 7.59 -7.54 -15.48
CA PRO A 343 9.03 -7.73 -15.70
C PRO A 343 9.83 -6.43 -15.77
N GLU A 344 9.25 -5.36 -16.32
CA GLU A 344 9.88 -4.04 -16.42
C GLU A 344 10.06 -3.42 -15.04
N LEU A 345 9.00 -3.38 -14.22
CA LEU A 345 9.09 -2.86 -12.85
C LEU A 345 10.02 -3.73 -12.00
N ALA A 346 9.95 -5.05 -12.18
CA ALA A 346 10.84 -5.96 -11.48
C ALA A 346 12.31 -5.69 -11.81
N GLY A 347 12.63 -5.43 -13.08
CA GLY A 347 13.99 -5.02 -13.47
C GLY A 347 14.45 -3.70 -12.85
N GLN A 348 13.54 -2.72 -12.69
CA GLN A 348 13.86 -1.46 -12.03
C GLN A 348 14.13 -1.65 -10.53
N LEU A 349 13.34 -2.49 -9.85
CA LEU A 349 13.56 -2.84 -8.45
C LEU A 349 14.87 -3.61 -8.24
N ASP A 350 15.20 -4.54 -9.14
CA ASP A 350 16.43 -5.34 -9.10
C ASP A 350 17.67 -4.45 -9.22
N ALA A 351 17.58 -3.38 -10.01
CA ALA A 351 18.64 -2.40 -10.22
C ALA A 351 18.68 -1.27 -9.18
N ALA A 352 17.71 -1.19 -8.26
CA ALA A 352 17.59 -0.13 -7.27
C ALA A 352 18.59 -0.30 -6.13
N ASP A 353 19.09 0.81 -5.58
CA ASP A 353 19.84 0.81 -4.32
C ASP A 353 18.88 0.82 -3.12
N CYS A 354 17.79 1.57 -3.22
CA CYS A 354 16.74 1.62 -2.21
C CYS A 354 15.36 1.88 -2.84
N VAL A 355 14.33 1.56 -2.07
CA VAL A 355 12.93 1.72 -2.47
C VAL A 355 12.23 2.63 -1.46
N PHE A 356 11.49 3.61 -1.95
CA PHE A 356 10.56 4.38 -1.14
C PHE A 356 9.13 4.01 -1.50
N VAL A 357 8.37 3.61 -0.49
CA VAL A 357 6.96 3.23 -0.61
C VAL A 357 6.09 4.25 0.09
N LYS A 358 5.08 4.76 -0.62
CA LYS A 358 4.03 5.57 -0.03
C LYS A 358 2.82 4.69 0.30
N GLY A 359 2.21 4.95 1.45
CA GLY A 359 0.99 4.26 1.89
C GLY A 359 1.22 2.90 2.55
N THR A 360 0.21 2.45 3.30
CA THR A 360 0.29 1.20 4.09
C THR A 360 0.03 -0.06 3.27
N ASN A 361 -0.80 0.02 2.22
CA ASN A 361 -1.17 -1.16 1.45
C ASN A 361 0.02 -1.79 0.73
N ILE A 362 0.92 -0.98 0.15
CA ILE A 362 2.13 -1.48 -0.51
C ILE A 362 3.13 -1.96 0.54
N HIS A 363 3.29 -1.22 1.65
CA HIS A 363 4.17 -1.60 2.76
C HIS A 363 3.88 -3.02 3.26
N GLU A 364 2.61 -3.33 3.52
CA GLU A 364 2.17 -4.66 3.98
C GLU A 364 2.55 -5.78 3.00
N MET A 365 2.54 -5.48 1.68
CA MET A 365 2.86 -6.46 0.63
C MET A 365 4.35 -6.56 0.29
N PHE A 366 5.16 -5.59 0.68
CA PHE A 366 6.58 -5.54 0.38
C PHE A 366 7.46 -6.00 1.54
N GLN A 367 7.11 -5.63 2.77
CA GLN A 367 7.93 -5.96 3.94
C GLN A 367 8.20 -7.47 4.04
N GLY A 368 9.40 -7.83 4.51
CA GLY A 368 9.83 -9.22 4.59
C GLY A 368 10.21 -9.87 3.26
N GLY A 369 9.68 -9.37 2.13
CA GLY A 369 9.86 -9.96 0.82
C GLY A 369 10.97 -9.34 0.00
N ILE A 370 11.10 -8.01 0.02
CA ILE A 370 12.04 -7.30 -0.84
C ILE A 370 13.50 -7.41 -0.37
N ASP A 371 14.42 -7.66 -1.29
CA ASP A 371 15.86 -7.80 -1.06
C ASP A 371 16.65 -6.48 -1.10
N ARG A 372 15.94 -5.36 -0.98
CA ARG A 372 16.48 -4.00 -0.97
C ARG A 372 16.09 -3.27 0.31
N PRO A 373 16.91 -2.32 0.80
CA PRO A 373 16.49 -1.35 1.79
C PRO A 373 15.21 -0.66 1.34
N MET A 374 14.22 -0.63 2.23
CA MET A 374 12.91 -0.04 1.96
C MET A 374 12.60 1.02 3.02
N TYR A 375 12.26 2.21 2.54
CA TYR A 375 11.66 3.27 3.33
C TYR A 375 10.17 3.30 3.04
N THR A 376 9.36 3.41 4.08
CA THR A 376 7.91 3.56 3.92
C THR A 376 7.43 4.81 4.61
N GLY A 377 6.83 5.71 3.83
CA GLY A 377 6.21 6.93 4.29
C GLY A 377 4.69 6.83 4.25
N PHE A 378 4.02 6.97 5.39
CA PHE A 378 2.56 6.98 5.43
C PHE A 378 2.00 7.73 6.64
N VAL A 379 0.70 8.01 6.57
CA VAL A 379 -0.12 8.47 7.70
C VAL A 379 -1.05 7.36 8.15
N LEU A 380 -1.09 7.09 9.46
CA LEU A 380 -1.94 6.05 10.02
C LEU A 380 -3.38 6.57 10.20
N VAL A 381 -4.34 6.04 9.44
CA VAL A 381 -5.73 6.55 9.41
C VAL A 381 -6.80 5.50 9.69
N SER A 382 -6.42 4.24 9.95
CA SER A 382 -7.36 3.12 9.99
C SER A 382 -7.07 2.12 11.12
N GLU A 383 -8.13 1.63 11.78
CA GLU A 383 -8.06 0.64 12.86
C GLU A 383 -7.38 -0.67 12.46
N PHE A 384 -7.56 -1.08 11.20
CA PHE A 384 -6.88 -2.26 10.68
C PHE A 384 -5.36 -2.10 10.76
N ASN A 385 -4.85 -0.93 10.39
CA ASN A 385 -3.42 -0.64 10.44
C ASN A 385 -2.94 -0.40 11.88
N GLU A 386 -3.80 0.02 12.82
CA GLU A 386 -3.42 0.07 14.25
C GLU A 386 -3.04 -1.32 14.78
N SER A 387 -3.71 -2.36 14.27
CA SER A 387 -3.40 -3.76 14.63
C SER A 387 -1.97 -4.15 14.29
N ALA A 388 -1.43 -3.59 13.20
CA ALA A 388 -0.09 -3.82 12.68
C ALA A 388 0.93 -2.82 13.24
N MET A 389 0.54 -1.57 13.45
CA MET A 389 1.45 -0.51 13.90
C MET A 389 1.61 -0.48 15.42
N GLY A 390 0.58 -0.87 16.19
CA GLY A 390 0.58 -0.74 17.66
C GLY A 390 0.38 0.68 18.16
N VAL A 391 -0.20 1.56 17.32
CA VAL A 391 -0.38 2.99 17.57
C VAL A 391 -1.84 3.37 17.30
N ASP A 392 -2.36 4.34 18.06
CA ASP A 392 -3.70 4.91 17.87
C ASP A 392 -3.75 5.86 16.65
N ALA A 393 -4.60 5.52 15.67
CA ALA A 393 -4.82 6.27 14.45
C ALA A 393 -5.66 7.56 14.65
N SER A 394 -6.26 7.77 15.83
CA SER A 394 -7.13 8.93 16.11
C SER A 394 -6.42 10.27 15.88
N SER A 395 -5.12 10.30 16.14
CA SER A 395 -4.26 11.49 15.97
C SER A 395 -3.68 11.65 14.56
N ALA A 396 -3.90 10.68 13.67
CA ALA A 396 -3.24 10.54 12.37
C ALA A 396 -1.70 10.67 12.46
N PRO A 397 -1.02 9.77 13.19
CA PRO A 397 0.43 9.82 13.32
C PRO A 397 1.09 9.59 11.95
N LEU A 398 2.17 10.33 11.73
CA LEU A 398 3.00 10.26 10.52
C LEU A 398 4.19 9.33 10.77
N PHE A 399 4.55 8.52 9.79
CA PHE A 399 5.63 7.54 9.89
C PHE A 399 6.60 7.67 8.72
N LEU A 400 7.89 7.54 9.03
CA LEU A 400 8.93 7.15 8.10
C LEU A 400 9.65 5.92 8.65
N VAL A 401 9.35 4.75 8.09
CA VAL A 401 9.85 3.46 8.56
C VAL A 401 10.96 2.97 7.65
N HIS A 402 12.11 2.62 8.21
CA HIS A 402 13.15 1.88 7.50
C HIS A 402 13.04 0.38 7.79
N SER A 403 13.06 -0.43 6.73
CA SER A 403 13.16 -1.89 6.78
C SER A 403 14.36 -2.32 5.95
N GLY A 404 15.28 -3.07 6.56
CA GLY A 404 16.37 -3.70 5.81
C GLY A 404 15.85 -4.78 4.85
N PRO A 405 16.72 -5.30 3.95
CA PRO A 405 16.39 -6.42 3.08
C PRO A 405 15.78 -7.60 3.84
N GLY A 406 14.57 -8.02 3.44
CA GLY A 406 13.85 -9.15 4.03
C GLY A 406 13.35 -8.92 5.46
N GLU A 407 13.42 -7.69 5.96
CA GLU A 407 12.97 -7.36 7.30
C GLU A 407 11.44 -7.17 7.33
N TYR A 408 10.79 -7.82 8.29
CA TYR A 408 9.40 -7.58 8.63
C TYR A 408 9.33 -6.46 9.66
N ALA A 409 8.65 -5.37 9.35
CA ALA A 409 8.42 -4.28 10.30
C ALA A 409 7.30 -4.65 11.30
N HIS A 410 6.40 -5.53 10.90
CA HIS A 410 5.39 -6.18 11.74
C HIS A 410 5.03 -7.55 11.15
N TRP A 411 4.47 -8.44 11.96
CA TRP A 411 4.07 -9.77 11.49
C TRP A 411 3.06 -10.47 12.41
N GLY A 412 2.46 -11.54 11.89
CA GLY A 412 1.66 -12.46 12.66
C GLY A 412 0.26 -11.93 12.88
N PHE A 413 -0.42 -11.59 11.79
CA PHE A 413 -1.78 -11.07 11.81
C PHE A 413 -2.77 -12.00 12.55
N GLU A 414 -2.52 -13.31 12.55
CA GLU A 414 -3.27 -14.31 13.32
C GLU A 414 -3.21 -14.08 14.84
N GLY A 415 -2.21 -13.35 15.34
CA GLY A 415 -2.08 -13.02 16.77
C GLY A 415 -3.19 -12.13 17.34
N ARG A 416 -4.00 -11.53 16.48
CA ARG A 416 -5.14 -10.66 16.83
C ARG A 416 -6.21 -11.37 17.67
N GLU A 417 -6.20 -12.70 17.70
CA GLU A 417 -7.08 -13.47 18.59
C GLU A 417 -6.66 -13.40 20.05
N SER A 418 -5.35 -13.27 20.29
CA SER A 418 -4.74 -13.44 21.61
C SER A 418 -4.25 -12.14 22.23
N ARG A 419 -4.10 -11.06 21.44
CA ARG A 419 -3.51 -9.81 21.92
C ARG A 419 -4.43 -8.62 21.69
N THR A 420 -4.69 -7.85 22.75
CA THR A 420 -5.46 -6.61 22.71
C THR A 420 -4.74 -5.50 23.45
N VAL A 421 -4.99 -4.26 23.03
CA VAL A 421 -4.59 -3.04 23.72
C VAL A 421 -5.82 -2.15 23.90
N ARG A 422 -5.85 -1.39 24.99
CA ARG A 422 -6.86 -0.36 25.21
C ARG A 422 -6.23 1.00 25.00
N TYR A 423 -6.76 1.79 24.07
CA TYR A 423 -6.31 3.16 23.85
C TYR A 423 -6.99 4.14 24.82
N SER A 424 -6.53 5.39 24.83
CA SER A 424 -6.98 6.43 25.76
C SER A 424 -8.49 6.73 25.62
N ASP A 425 -9.03 6.57 24.42
CA ASP A 425 -10.45 6.67 24.08
C ASP A 425 -11.30 5.46 24.54
N GLN A 426 -10.71 4.54 25.33
CA GLN A 426 -11.29 3.28 25.81
C GLN A 426 -11.55 2.23 24.73
N ARG A 427 -11.21 2.50 23.47
CA ARG A 427 -11.37 1.53 22.39
C ARG A 427 -10.40 0.37 22.57
N LEU A 428 -10.92 -0.84 22.40
CA LEU A 428 -10.14 -2.07 22.44
C LEU A 428 -9.73 -2.45 21.03
N VAL A 429 -8.43 -2.49 20.78
CA VAL A 429 -7.85 -2.82 19.47
C VAL A 429 -7.08 -4.13 19.58
N ARG A 430 -7.31 -5.03 18.62
CA ARG A 430 -6.61 -6.32 18.53
C ARG A 430 -5.30 -6.12 17.78
N LEU A 431 -4.20 -6.65 18.32
CA LEU A 431 -2.87 -6.48 17.74
C LEU A 431 -2.36 -7.79 17.15
N CYS A 432 -1.54 -7.70 16.10
CA CYS A 432 -0.75 -8.84 15.63
C CYS A 432 0.26 -9.30 16.69
N TRP A 433 0.93 -10.44 16.45
CA TRP A 433 1.94 -10.98 17.36
C TRP A 433 3.08 -10.00 17.62
N SER A 434 3.48 -9.27 16.59
CA SER A 434 4.51 -8.24 16.65
C SER A 434 4.13 -7.04 15.81
N THR A 435 3.91 -5.89 16.46
CA THR A 435 3.63 -4.62 15.78
C THR A 435 4.91 -3.89 15.39
N LEU A 436 4.77 -2.82 14.59
CA LEU A 436 5.85 -1.88 14.31
C LEU A 436 6.46 -1.30 15.60
N THR A 437 5.62 -0.93 16.57
CA THR A 437 6.12 -0.43 17.87
C THR A 437 6.96 -1.48 18.60
N ASP A 438 6.55 -2.76 18.59
CA ASP A 438 7.35 -3.82 19.21
C ASP A 438 8.70 -3.98 18.50
N HIS A 439 8.69 -3.95 17.17
CA HIS A 439 9.90 -4.05 16.35
C HIS A 439 10.87 -2.88 16.61
N GLN A 440 10.36 -1.65 16.68
CA GLN A 440 11.16 -0.46 17.01
C GLN A 440 11.72 -0.53 18.44
N LEU A 441 10.93 -1.04 19.39
CA LEU A 441 11.40 -1.28 20.75
C LEU A 441 12.57 -2.27 20.76
N ARG A 442 12.50 -3.38 20.01
CA ARG A 442 13.60 -4.35 19.92
C ARG A 442 14.87 -3.76 19.31
N LYS A 443 14.75 -2.93 18.26
CA LYS A 443 15.90 -2.28 17.61
C LYS A 443 16.65 -1.34 18.56
N ASN A 444 15.88 -0.56 19.33
CA ASN A 444 16.37 0.55 20.13
C ASN A 444 16.54 0.22 21.62
N CYS A 445 16.16 -1.00 22.05
CA CYS A 445 16.32 -1.40 23.44
C CYS A 445 17.79 -1.73 23.74
N ASP A 446 18.34 -1.03 24.74
CA ASP A 446 19.69 -1.27 25.24
C ASP A 446 19.72 -2.00 26.60
N ASP A 447 18.56 -2.43 27.11
CA ASP A 447 18.45 -3.19 28.35
C ASP A 447 18.50 -4.71 28.09
N PRO A 448 19.58 -5.41 28.52
CA PRO A 448 19.70 -6.85 28.33
C PRO A 448 18.60 -7.67 29.02
N ALA A 449 18.00 -7.19 30.11
CA ALA A 449 16.94 -7.90 30.82
C ALA A 449 15.64 -7.91 30.00
N VAL A 450 15.26 -6.76 29.44
CA VAL A 450 14.09 -6.61 28.57
C VAL A 450 14.25 -7.45 27.31
N LEU A 451 15.41 -7.40 26.67
CA LEU A 451 15.67 -8.19 25.46
C LEU A 451 15.68 -9.71 25.74
N ARG A 452 16.16 -10.17 26.91
CA ARG A 452 16.07 -11.59 27.30
C ARG A 452 14.62 -12.03 27.51
N GLU A 453 13.80 -11.19 28.12
CA GLU A 453 12.37 -11.47 28.28
C GLU A 453 11.67 -11.52 26.92
N GLU A 454 11.98 -10.58 26.03
CA GLU A 454 11.43 -10.58 24.68
C GLU A 454 11.81 -11.83 23.89
N LEU A 455 13.05 -12.32 24.03
CA LEU A 455 13.46 -13.57 23.41
C LEU A 455 12.64 -14.76 23.93
N ARG A 456 12.42 -14.87 25.24
CA ARG A 456 11.55 -15.92 25.82
C ARG A 456 10.12 -15.82 25.29
N ARG A 457 9.60 -14.59 25.16
CA ARG A 457 8.28 -14.33 24.57
C ARG A 457 8.23 -14.85 23.14
N LEU A 458 9.20 -14.50 22.30
CA LEU A 458 9.29 -14.97 20.91
C LEU A 458 9.43 -16.50 20.83
N ASP A 459 10.23 -17.12 21.70
CA ASP A 459 10.37 -18.58 21.75
C ASP A 459 9.05 -19.28 22.07
N SER A 460 8.24 -18.71 22.96
CA SER A 460 6.90 -19.23 23.30
C SER A 460 5.89 -19.20 22.13
N LEU A 461 6.19 -18.43 21.07
CA LEU A 461 5.34 -18.32 19.89
C LEU A 461 5.66 -19.38 18.82
N THR A 462 6.77 -20.10 18.93
CA THR A 462 7.27 -21.04 17.89
C THR A 462 6.23 -22.07 17.45
N GLU A 463 5.48 -22.61 18.40
CA GLU A 463 4.43 -23.62 18.16
C GLU A 463 3.04 -23.02 17.91
N ARG A 464 2.91 -21.69 17.95
CA ARG A 464 1.63 -20.96 17.82
C ARG A 464 1.49 -20.21 16.50
N VAL A 465 2.60 -19.91 15.83
CA VAL A 465 2.59 -19.19 14.55
C VAL A 465 2.32 -20.13 13.39
N LEU A 466 1.62 -19.61 12.36
CA LEU A 466 1.40 -20.38 11.14
C LEU A 466 2.74 -20.66 10.43
N PRO A 467 2.86 -21.75 9.65
CA PRO A 467 4.10 -22.06 8.93
C PRO A 467 4.60 -20.91 8.05
N ARG A 468 3.69 -20.18 7.39
CA ARG A 468 4.01 -19.01 6.56
C ARG A 468 4.59 -17.82 7.35
N THR A 469 4.30 -17.74 8.64
CA THR A 469 4.69 -16.64 9.54
C THR A 469 6.02 -16.91 10.24
N ARG A 470 6.44 -18.19 10.35
CA ARG A 470 7.68 -18.61 11.01
C ARG A 470 8.94 -17.86 10.54
N PRO A 471 9.13 -17.56 9.24
CA PRO A 471 10.24 -16.72 8.77
C PRO A 471 10.38 -15.38 9.49
N ALA A 472 9.26 -14.68 9.72
CA ALA A 472 9.25 -13.38 10.37
C ALA A 472 9.61 -13.50 11.86
N LEU A 473 9.08 -14.52 12.54
CA LEU A 473 9.44 -14.84 13.93
C LEU A 473 10.94 -15.11 14.07
N ASP A 474 11.51 -15.94 13.20
CA ASP A 474 12.94 -16.27 13.23
C ASP A 474 13.80 -15.02 12.98
N GLY A 475 13.37 -14.14 12.07
CA GLY A 475 13.99 -12.84 11.81
C GLY A 475 14.03 -11.95 13.06
N GLU A 476 12.93 -11.87 13.81
CA GLU A 476 12.87 -11.12 15.08
C GLU A 476 13.75 -11.73 16.16
N LYS A 477 13.76 -13.05 16.32
CA LYS A 477 14.66 -13.72 17.26
C LYS A 477 16.11 -13.36 16.94
N ALA A 478 16.49 -13.42 15.66
CA ALA A 478 17.82 -13.04 15.21
C ALA A 478 18.14 -11.56 15.50
N LEU A 479 17.17 -10.66 15.34
CA LEU A 479 17.28 -9.24 15.69
C LEU A 479 17.54 -9.07 17.19
N VAL A 480 16.72 -9.67 18.06
CA VAL A 480 16.88 -9.60 19.52
C VAL A 480 18.22 -10.18 19.94
N HIS A 481 18.66 -11.30 19.38
CA HIS A 481 19.98 -11.87 19.64
C HIS A 481 21.12 -10.91 19.23
N ARG A 482 21.02 -10.23 18.08
CA ARG A 482 22.01 -9.21 17.68
C ARG A 482 22.05 -8.04 18.67
N ALA A 483 20.89 -7.52 19.07
CA ALA A 483 20.79 -6.47 20.08
C ALA A 483 21.42 -6.92 21.42
N LEU A 484 21.08 -8.13 21.89
CA LEU A 484 21.64 -8.72 23.11
C LEU A 484 23.17 -8.78 23.08
N ARG A 485 23.74 -9.21 21.95
CA ARG A 485 25.19 -9.29 21.77
C ARG A 485 25.84 -7.91 21.81
N ARG A 486 25.23 -6.92 21.13
CA ARG A 486 25.70 -5.52 21.13
C ARG A 486 25.81 -4.97 22.55
N VAL A 487 24.81 -5.21 23.39
CA VAL A 487 24.74 -4.60 24.74
C VAL A 487 25.48 -5.38 25.81
N THR A 488 25.66 -6.71 25.65
CA THR A 488 26.35 -7.55 26.65
C THR A 488 27.81 -7.84 26.32
N GLY A 489 28.27 -7.52 25.11
CA GLY A 489 29.62 -7.85 24.62
C GLY A 489 29.92 -9.35 24.52
N SER A 490 28.91 -10.22 24.71
CA SER A 490 29.08 -11.66 24.76
C SER A 490 29.00 -12.28 23.36
N ALA A 491 30.08 -12.93 22.91
CA ALA A 491 30.07 -13.79 21.74
C ALA A 491 29.16 -15.03 21.98
N PRO A 492 28.52 -15.61 20.95
CA PRO A 492 27.59 -16.73 21.15
C PRO A 492 28.30 -17.93 21.77
N ARG A 493 27.80 -18.40 22.91
CA ARG A 493 27.95 -19.81 23.28
C ARG A 493 26.99 -20.58 22.38
N ILE A 494 27.52 -21.15 21.31
CA ILE A 494 26.80 -22.10 20.47
C ILE A 494 26.50 -23.32 21.37
N PRO A 495 25.23 -23.73 21.51
CA PRO A 495 24.89 -24.99 22.17
C PRO A 495 25.53 -26.19 21.50
#